data_AF-A0A2E0WAE7-F1
#
_entry.id   AF-A0A2E0WAE7-F1
#
_cell.length_a   1.000
_cell.length_b   1.000
_cell.length_c   1.000
_cell.angle_alpha   90.00
_cell.angle_beta   90.00
_cell.angle_gamma   90.00
#
_symmetry.space_group_name_H-M   'P 1'
#
loop_
_entity.id
_entity.type
_entity.pdbx_description
1 polymer ?
#
loop_
_entity_poly.entity_id
_entity_poly.type
_entity_poly.pdbx_seq_one_letter_code
_entity_poly.pdbx_strand_id
1 'polypeptide(L)'
;MSRLRRLNVIAGFFHLAQLVIILVLATDFTLPITAAYMQGPPGTPLSDPVTLIDVRVAWGVAAFFALSALFHFLVASPAFYSRYAAGLLEKHNYFRWVEYSLSSSIMIVLIAQIVGISDIGAVVAIFGVNVSMILFGWLQEKYVNPGGGLTPFWFGCI
;
A
#
# COMPACT_ATOMS: atom_id res chain seq x y z
N MET A 1 -6.80 23.65 -12.52
CA MET A 1 -6.46 23.07 -11.20
C MET A 1 -7.69 22.84 -10.29
N SER A 2 -8.62 23.81 -10.12
CA SER A 2 -9.81 23.66 -9.24
C SER A 2 -10.64 22.39 -9.47
N ARG A 3 -10.78 21.93 -10.72
CA ARG A 3 -11.45 20.65 -11.05
C ARG A 3 -10.78 19.43 -10.39
N LEU A 4 -9.45 19.39 -10.31
CA LEU A 4 -8.71 18.30 -9.65
C LEU A 4 -8.89 18.32 -8.13
N ARG A 5 -9.04 19.50 -7.52
CA ARG A 5 -9.39 19.60 -6.10
C ARG A 5 -10.73 18.93 -5.83
N ARG A 6 -11.74 19.27 -6.62
CA ARG A 6 -13.08 18.70 -6.52
C ARG A 6 -13.07 17.18 -6.73
N LEU A 7 -12.30 16.70 -7.71
CA LEU A 7 -12.15 15.26 -7.96
C LEU A 7 -11.52 14.52 -6.77
N ASN A 8 -10.47 15.08 -6.15
CA ASN A 8 -9.88 14.49 -4.95
C ASN A 8 -10.89 14.43 -3.80
N VAL A 9 -11.68 15.48 -3.57
CA VAL A 9 -12.73 15.47 -2.54
C VAL A 9 -13.76 14.37 -2.82
N ILE A 10 -14.25 14.26 -4.05
CA ILE A 10 -15.22 13.24 -4.45
C ILE A 10 -14.65 11.83 -4.23
N ALA A 11 -13.42 11.58 -4.71
CA ALA A 11 -12.74 10.30 -4.52
C ALA A 11 -12.55 9.97 -3.02
N GLY A 12 -12.11 10.94 -2.22
CA GLY A 12 -11.96 10.79 -0.78
C GLY A 12 -13.26 10.37 -0.09
N PHE A 13 -14.40 10.96 -0.48
CA PHE A 13 -15.71 10.55 0.05
C PHE A 13 -16.14 9.15 -0.40
N PHE A 14 -15.83 8.74 -1.64
CA PHE A 14 -16.10 7.36 -2.08
C PHE A 14 -15.27 6.33 -1.29
N HIS A 15 -14.00 6.62 -1.00
CA HIS A 15 -13.18 5.76 -0.15
C HIS A 15 -13.69 5.75 1.30
N LEU A 16 -14.06 6.91 1.84
CA LEU A 16 -14.62 7.02 3.19
C LEU A 16 -15.95 6.27 3.33
N ALA A 17 -16.83 6.36 2.34
CA ALA A 17 -18.08 5.62 2.35
C ALA A 17 -17.83 4.10 2.34
N GLN A 18 -16.93 3.62 1.50
CA GLN A 18 -16.53 2.21 1.48
C GLN A 18 -15.90 1.77 2.81
N LEU A 19 -15.02 2.59 3.39
CA LEU A 19 -14.46 2.36 4.72
C LEU A 19 -15.56 2.16 5.76
N VAL A 20 -16.54 3.07 5.82
CA VAL A 20 -17.65 2.96 6.78
C VAL A 20 -18.47 1.69 6.54
N ILE A 21 -18.78 1.37 5.29
CA ILE A 21 -19.52 0.15 4.94
C ILE A 21 -18.77 -1.10 5.42
N ILE A 22 -17.45 -1.17 5.19
CA ILE A 22 -16.61 -2.28 5.65
C ILE A 22 -16.63 -2.37 7.18
N LEU A 23 -16.42 -1.27 7.89
CA LEU A 23 -16.38 -1.27 9.35
C LEU A 23 -17.71 -1.68 9.99
N VAL A 24 -18.84 -1.37 9.33
CA VAL A 24 -20.18 -1.71 9.83
C VAL A 24 -20.59 -3.14 9.48
N LEU A 25 -20.22 -3.64 8.29
CA LEU A 25 -20.72 -4.93 7.77
C LEU A 25 -19.73 -6.09 7.87
N ALA A 26 -18.46 -5.83 8.16
CA ALA A 26 -17.45 -6.89 8.16
C ALA A 26 -17.61 -7.88 9.33
N THR A 27 -17.21 -9.11 9.08
CA THR A 27 -17.12 -10.16 10.10
C THR A 27 -15.78 -10.09 10.85
N ASP A 28 -15.58 -11.01 11.78
CA ASP A 28 -14.34 -11.22 12.54
C ASP A 28 -13.35 -12.18 11.87
N PHE A 29 -13.52 -12.50 10.58
CA PHE A 29 -12.62 -13.40 9.85
C PHE A 29 -11.14 -12.99 9.96
N THR A 30 -10.31 -13.96 10.35
CA THR A 30 -8.86 -13.79 10.53
C THR A 30 -8.05 -14.72 9.63
N LEU A 31 -6.83 -14.28 9.34
CA LEU A 31 -5.80 -15.10 8.71
C LEU A 31 -4.53 -15.05 9.58
N PRO A 32 -3.90 -16.21 9.84
CA PRO A 32 -2.73 -16.26 10.70
C PRO A 32 -1.50 -15.72 9.99
N ILE A 33 -0.62 -15.10 10.77
CA ILE A 33 0.79 -14.89 10.44
C ILE A 33 1.59 -15.86 11.29
N THR A 34 2.46 -16.64 10.65
CA THR A 34 3.18 -17.76 11.26
C THR A 34 4.69 -17.59 11.15
N ALA A 35 5.43 -18.31 11.98
CA ALA A 35 6.87 -18.53 11.80
C ALA A 35 7.23 -19.99 12.08
N ALA A 36 8.15 -20.54 11.28
CA ALA A 36 8.77 -21.83 11.53
C ALA A 36 10.22 -21.62 11.98
N TYR A 37 10.56 -22.12 13.16
CA TYR A 37 11.88 -21.90 13.75
C TYR A 37 12.80 -23.10 13.50
N MET A 38 14.11 -22.83 13.38
CA MET A 38 15.11 -23.88 13.33
C MET A 38 15.22 -24.56 14.69
N GLN A 39 15.17 -25.89 14.70
CA GLN A 39 15.36 -26.70 15.91
C GLN A 39 16.76 -27.33 16.00
N GLY A 40 17.61 -27.06 15.02
CA GLY A 40 18.95 -27.62 14.92
C GLY A 40 19.76 -26.95 13.81
N PRO A 41 20.93 -27.51 13.46
CA PRO A 41 21.76 -27.01 12.36
C PRO A 41 21.02 -26.96 11.02
N PRO A 42 21.44 -26.08 10.07
CA PRO A 42 20.86 -26.04 8.73
C PRO A 42 20.80 -27.42 8.07
N GLY A 43 19.65 -27.77 7.51
CA GLY A 43 19.37 -29.10 6.98
C GLY A 43 18.60 -30.02 7.93
N THR A 44 18.45 -29.64 9.21
CA THR A 44 17.49 -30.28 10.12
C THR A 44 16.06 -29.86 9.71
N PRO A 45 15.04 -30.75 9.79
CA PRO A 45 13.65 -30.37 9.56
C PRO A 45 13.23 -29.18 10.44
N LEU A 46 12.47 -28.26 9.86
CA LEU A 46 11.87 -27.16 10.61
C LEU A 46 10.84 -27.68 11.60
N SER A 47 10.58 -26.91 12.67
CA SER A 47 9.42 -27.15 13.51
C SER A 47 8.12 -26.88 12.75
N ASP A 48 7.02 -27.43 13.27
CA ASP A 48 5.69 -26.97 12.87
C ASP A 48 5.59 -25.44 13.03
N PRO A 49 4.98 -24.73 12.07
CA PRO A 49 4.79 -23.29 12.17
C PRO A 49 3.96 -22.92 13.40
N VAL A 50 4.40 -21.91 14.15
CA VAL A 50 3.62 -21.33 15.23
C VAL A 50 2.92 -20.06 14.75
N THR A 51 1.69 -19.83 15.22
CA THR A 51 0.98 -18.57 14.93
C THR A 51 1.52 -17.47 15.83
N LEU A 52 1.96 -16.37 15.21
CA LEU A 52 2.45 -15.18 15.89
C LEU A 52 1.31 -14.20 16.17
N ILE A 53 0.45 -13.98 15.17
CA ILE A 53 -0.69 -13.07 15.25
C ILE A 53 -1.77 -13.46 14.26
N ASP A 54 -3.03 -13.30 14.66
CA ASP A 54 -4.20 -13.39 13.79
C ASP A 54 -4.58 -12.01 13.25
N VAL A 55 -4.47 -11.83 11.94
CA VAL A 55 -4.83 -10.58 11.28
C VAL A 55 -6.29 -10.64 10.87
N ARG A 56 -7.13 -9.76 11.43
CA ARG A 56 -8.52 -9.61 10.93
C ARG A 56 -8.48 -8.93 9.57
N VAL A 57 -8.93 -9.64 8.54
CA VAL A 57 -8.86 -9.17 7.15
C VAL A 57 -9.60 -7.83 6.99
N ALA A 58 -10.73 -7.68 7.68
CA ALA A 58 -11.51 -6.45 7.69
C ALA A 58 -10.70 -5.20 8.07
N TRP A 59 -9.80 -5.31 9.05
CA TRP A 59 -8.96 -4.18 9.48
C TRP A 59 -7.92 -3.82 8.42
N GLY A 60 -7.34 -4.81 7.75
CA GLY A 60 -6.44 -4.56 6.62
C GLY A 60 -7.16 -3.88 5.45
N VAL A 61 -8.37 -4.34 5.13
CA VAL A 61 -9.19 -3.73 4.06
C VAL A 61 -9.55 -2.30 4.42
N ALA A 62 -10.04 -2.08 5.64
CA ALA A 62 -10.34 -0.75 6.17
C ALA A 62 -9.10 0.17 6.11
N ALA A 63 -7.92 -0.33 6.46
CA ALA A 63 -6.69 0.46 6.47
C ALA A 63 -6.35 1.05 5.10
N PHE A 64 -6.43 0.27 4.00
CA PHE A 64 -6.11 0.83 2.69
C PHE A 64 -7.17 1.84 2.21
N PHE A 65 -8.46 1.63 2.49
CA PHE A 65 -9.50 2.63 2.21
C PHE A 65 -9.32 3.91 3.02
N ALA A 66 -8.94 3.79 4.30
CA ALA A 66 -8.66 4.92 5.16
C ALA A 66 -7.45 5.73 4.66
N LEU A 67 -6.37 5.05 4.24
CA LEU A 67 -5.20 5.70 3.64
C LEU A 67 -5.57 6.48 2.37
N SER A 68 -6.28 5.86 1.43
CA SER A 68 -6.68 6.56 0.20
C SER A 68 -7.61 7.74 0.48
N ALA A 69 -8.59 7.59 1.39
CA ALA A 69 -9.45 8.70 1.82
C ALA A 69 -8.65 9.85 2.44
N LEU A 70 -7.73 9.52 3.37
CA LEU A 70 -6.86 10.47 4.04
C LEU A 70 -6.05 11.28 3.03
N PHE A 71 -5.34 10.62 2.11
CA PHE A 71 -4.49 11.32 1.15
C PHE A 71 -5.29 12.18 0.17
N HIS A 72 -6.46 11.72 -0.27
CA HIS A 72 -7.36 12.52 -1.09
C HIS A 72 -7.83 13.80 -0.38
N PHE A 73 -8.21 13.70 0.90
CA PHE A 73 -8.57 14.87 1.69
C PHE A 73 -7.37 15.76 2.00
N LEU A 74 -6.20 15.16 2.27
CA LEU A 74 -4.95 15.86 2.51
C LEU A 74 -4.60 16.73 1.31
N VAL A 75 -4.53 16.16 0.09
CA VAL A 75 -4.18 16.94 -1.11
C VAL A 75 -5.27 17.95 -1.47
N ALA A 76 -6.53 17.72 -1.12
CA ALA A 76 -7.61 18.69 -1.33
C ALA A 76 -7.67 19.81 -0.27
N SER A 77 -6.96 19.63 0.86
CA SER A 77 -6.98 20.56 1.99
C SER A 77 -6.29 21.90 1.63
N PRO A 78 -6.71 23.02 2.24
CA PRO A 78 -6.05 24.31 2.02
C PRO A 78 -4.54 24.29 2.34
N ALA A 79 -4.12 23.47 3.32
CA ALA A 79 -2.73 23.40 3.77
C ALA A 79 -1.78 22.76 2.75
N PHE A 80 -2.24 21.76 1.99
CA PHE A 80 -1.37 20.98 1.09
C PHE A 80 -1.71 21.12 -0.39
N TYR A 81 -2.88 21.69 -0.73
CA TYR A 81 -3.32 21.78 -2.13
C TYR A 81 -2.37 22.61 -3.00
N SER A 82 -1.76 23.67 -2.47
CA SER A 82 -0.77 24.47 -3.22
C SER A 82 0.46 23.64 -3.60
N ARG A 83 1.01 22.86 -2.67
CA ARG A 83 2.14 21.96 -2.91
C ARG A 83 1.79 20.85 -3.90
N TYR A 84 0.60 20.26 -3.75
CA TYR A 84 0.09 19.26 -4.69
C TYR A 84 -0.02 19.84 -6.11
N ALA A 85 -0.64 21.01 -6.26
CA ALA A 85 -0.81 21.65 -7.56
C ALA A 85 0.53 22.06 -8.20
N ALA A 86 1.48 22.57 -7.42
CA ALA A 86 2.82 22.89 -7.89
C ALA A 86 3.55 21.63 -8.40
N GLY A 87 3.49 20.51 -7.65
CA GLY A 87 4.10 19.26 -8.08
C GLY A 87 3.55 18.73 -9.40
N LEU A 88 2.23 18.85 -9.62
CA LEU A 88 1.64 18.47 -10.90
C LEU A 88 2.13 19.31 -12.08
N LEU A 89 2.40 20.61 -11.87
CA LEU A 89 2.99 21.47 -12.91
C LEU A 89 4.43 21.05 -13.23
N GLU A 90 5.13 20.52 -12.22
CA GLU A 90 6.46 19.90 -12.34
C GLU A 90 6.40 18.43 -12.74
N LYS A 91 5.24 17.91 -13.14
CA LYS A 91 5.01 16.54 -13.64
C LYS A 91 5.26 15.42 -12.62
N HIS A 92 5.06 15.70 -11.33
CA HIS A 92 5.13 14.69 -10.27
C HIS A 92 3.95 14.74 -9.31
N ASN A 93 3.73 13.63 -8.60
CA ASN A 93 2.78 13.55 -7.49
C ASN A 93 3.31 12.68 -6.35
N TYR A 94 4.18 13.25 -5.51
CA TYR A 94 4.75 12.51 -4.37
C TYR A 94 3.72 12.07 -3.32
N PHE A 95 2.59 12.77 -3.18
CA PHE A 95 1.51 12.32 -2.30
C PHE A 95 0.97 10.95 -2.73
N ARG A 96 0.85 10.71 -4.04
CA ARG A 96 0.44 9.41 -4.59
C ARG A 96 1.44 8.31 -4.24
N TRP A 97 2.73 8.56 -4.43
CA TRP A 97 3.75 7.54 -4.14
C TRP A 97 3.84 7.21 -2.65
N VAL A 98 3.69 8.19 -1.76
CA VAL A 98 3.61 7.92 -0.31
C VAL A 98 2.38 7.05 -0.01
N GLU A 99 1.21 7.44 -0.49
CA GLU A 99 -0.02 6.67 -0.24
C GLU A 99 0.07 5.24 -0.78
N TYR A 100 0.41 5.09 -2.07
CA TYR A 100 0.49 3.78 -2.72
C TYR A 100 1.52 2.88 -2.04
N SER A 101 2.62 3.43 -1.52
CA SER A 101 3.64 2.61 -0.86
C SER A 101 3.08 1.90 0.38
N LEU A 102 2.04 2.45 1.01
CA LEU A 102 1.37 1.84 2.15
C LEU A 102 0.11 1.08 1.71
N SER A 103 -0.80 1.73 0.98
CA SER A 103 -2.12 1.16 0.65
C SER A 103 -1.98 -0.08 -0.23
N SER A 104 -1.21 0.00 -1.32
CA SER A 104 -1.01 -1.15 -2.22
C SER A 104 -0.23 -2.29 -1.56
N SER A 105 0.69 -1.96 -0.65
CA SER A 105 1.48 -2.96 0.09
C SER A 105 0.62 -3.73 1.11
N ILE A 106 -0.34 -3.05 1.75
CA ILE A 106 -1.38 -3.72 2.56
C ILE A 106 -2.24 -4.62 1.67
N MET A 107 -2.69 -4.12 0.51
CA MET A 107 -3.54 -4.89 -0.41
C MET A 107 -2.85 -6.18 -0.86
N ILE A 108 -1.59 -6.12 -1.29
CA ILE A 108 -0.87 -7.31 -1.78
C ILE A 108 -0.59 -8.32 -0.66
N VAL A 109 -0.32 -7.86 0.57
CA VAL A 109 -0.21 -8.75 1.74
C VAL A 109 -1.53 -9.47 1.99
N LEU A 110 -2.67 -8.79 1.95
CA LEU A 110 -3.97 -9.44 2.13
C LEU A 110 -4.26 -10.47 1.03
N ILE A 111 -3.95 -10.14 -0.22
CA ILE A 111 -4.09 -11.08 -1.35
C ILE A 111 -3.20 -12.30 -1.13
N ALA A 112 -1.94 -12.09 -0.71
CA ALA A 112 -1.00 -13.17 -0.40
C ALA A 112 -1.53 -14.08 0.73
N GLN A 113 -2.08 -13.51 1.80
CA GLN A 113 -2.68 -14.28 2.89
C GLN A 113 -3.91 -15.08 2.42
N ILE A 114 -4.77 -14.49 1.56
CA ILE A 114 -5.95 -15.18 1.01
C ILE A 114 -5.57 -16.43 0.22
N VAL A 115 -4.41 -16.42 -0.46
CA VAL A 115 -3.89 -17.60 -1.18
C VAL A 115 -3.03 -18.52 -0.30
N GLY A 116 -2.95 -18.28 1.00
CA GLY A 116 -2.32 -19.15 1.98
C GLY A 116 -0.89 -18.80 2.39
N ILE A 117 -0.36 -17.64 1.98
CA ILE A 117 0.97 -17.18 2.44
C ILE A 117 0.84 -16.59 3.84
N SER A 118 1.27 -17.35 4.86
CA SER A 118 1.22 -16.94 6.27
C SER A 118 2.58 -16.64 6.90
N ASP A 119 3.69 -17.08 6.29
CA ASP A 119 5.02 -16.86 6.85
C ASP A 119 5.35 -15.37 6.99
N ILE A 120 5.76 -14.95 8.18
CA ILE A 120 6.07 -13.55 8.49
C ILE A 120 7.21 -13.01 7.60
N GLY A 121 8.21 -13.82 7.30
CA GLY A 121 9.33 -13.44 6.43
C GLY A 121 8.84 -13.16 5.00
N ALA A 122 8.02 -14.06 4.46
CA ALA A 122 7.39 -13.89 3.15
C ALA A 122 6.49 -12.65 3.12
N VAL A 123 5.67 -12.42 4.14
CA VAL A 123 4.78 -11.25 4.23
C VAL A 123 5.57 -9.94 4.28
N VAL A 124 6.64 -9.87 5.09
CA VAL A 124 7.52 -8.68 5.15
C VAL A 124 8.23 -8.45 3.82
N ALA A 125 8.71 -9.51 3.16
CA ALA A 125 9.35 -9.42 1.86
C ALA A 125 8.38 -8.92 0.78
N ILE A 126 7.16 -9.46 0.72
CA ILE A 126 6.09 -9.03 -0.21
C ILE A 126 5.74 -7.56 0.02
N PHE A 127 5.59 -7.14 1.28
CA PHE A 127 5.35 -5.75 1.61
C PHE A 127 6.51 -4.85 1.14
N GLY A 128 7.75 -5.22 1.45
CA GLY A 128 8.94 -4.45 1.11
C GLY A 128 9.21 -4.34 -0.39
N VAL A 129 9.03 -5.42 -1.15
CA VAL A 129 9.20 -5.38 -2.61
C VAL A 129 8.09 -4.55 -3.27
N ASN A 130 6.86 -4.60 -2.77
CA ASN A 130 5.79 -3.75 -3.27
C ASN A 130 6.01 -2.26 -2.93
N VAL A 131 6.50 -1.94 -1.73
CA VAL A 131 6.99 -0.57 -1.43
C VAL A 131 8.05 -0.16 -2.45
N SER A 132 9.00 -1.04 -2.75
CA SER A 132 10.11 -0.77 -3.67
C SER A 132 9.61 -0.45 -5.08
N MET A 133 8.67 -1.24 -5.61
CA MET A 133 7.99 -0.95 -6.89
C MET A 133 7.43 0.48 -6.94
N ILE A 134 6.72 0.91 -5.89
CA ILE A 134 6.15 2.26 -5.80
C ILE A 134 7.25 3.33 -5.72
N LEU A 135 8.31 3.10 -4.95
CA LEU A 135 9.43 4.04 -4.84
C LEU A 135 10.21 4.15 -6.16
N PHE A 136 10.28 3.11 -6.98
CA PHE A 136 10.83 3.21 -8.33
C PHE A 136 9.97 4.11 -9.24
N GLY A 137 8.64 4.06 -9.10
CA GLY A 137 7.74 5.02 -9.74
C GLY A 137 7.99 6.47 -9.29
N TRP A 138 8.23 6.68 -8.00
CA TRP A 138 8.69 7.98 -7.50
C TRP A 138 9.99 8.41 -8.19
N LEU A 139 11.02 7.54 -8.19
CA LEU A 139 12.32 7.85 -8.80
C LEU A 139 12.18 8.20 -10.28
N GLN A 140 11.28 7.52 -11.01
CA GLN A 140 10.96 7.85 -12.40
C GLN A 140 10.47 9.30 -12.53
N GLU A 141 9.48 9.72 -11.73
CA GLU A 141 8.95 11.09 -11.78
C GLU A 141 9.96 12.14 -11.29
N LYS A 142 10.82 11.77 -10.33
CA LYS A 142 11.80 12.71 -9.74
C LYS A 142 12.98 13.01 -10.67
N TYR A 143 13.46 12.00 -11.40
CA TYR A 143 14.72 12.12 -12.14
C TYR A 143 14.54 12.17 -13.66
N VAL A 144 13.36 11.81 -14.19
CA VAL A 144 13.17 11.71 -15.63
C VAL A 144 11.95 12.50 -16.11
N ASN A 145 12.18 13.37 -17.10
CA ASN A 145 11.09 14.04 -17.81
C ASN A 145 10.44 13.11 -18.84
N PRO A 146 9.13 13.26 -19.12
CA PRO A 146 8.48 12.52 -20.20
C PRO A 146 9.22 12.67 -21.54
N GLY A 147 9.42 11.54 -22.24
CA GLY A 147 10.29 11.45 -23.42
C GLY A 147 11.74 11.05 -23.12
N GLY A 148 12.12 10.95 -21.85
CA GLY A 148 13.41 10.42 -21.40
C GLY A 148 13.43 8.90 -21.23
N GLY A 149 14.45 8.41 -20.51
CA GLY A 149 14.64 6.98 -20.24
C GLY A 149 13.60 6.37 -19.28
N LEU A 150 13.54 5.04 -19.24
CA LEU A 150 12.57 4.28 -18.44
C LEU A 150 13.23 3.35 -17.42
N THR A 151 14.51 3.59 -17.07
CA THR A 151 15.25 2.67 -16.20
C THR A 151 14.59 2.50 -14.82
N PRO A 152 14.22 3.55 -14.07
CA PRO A 152 13.49 3.37 -12.81
C PRO A 152 12.15 2.64 -13.02
N PHE A 153 11.39 2.97 -14.06
CA PHE A 153 10.16 2.25 -14.39
C PHE A 153 10.39 0.74 -14.55
N TRP A 154 11.39 0.34 -15.33
CA TRP A 154 11.70 -1.09 -15.53
C TRP A 154 12.18 -1.77 -14.25
N PHE A 155 12.91 -1.08 -13.38
CA PHE A 155 13.24 -1.62 -12.06
C PHE A 155 12.02 -1.80 -11.17
N GLY A 156 11.00 -0.94 -11.30
CA GLY A 156 9.73 -1.13 -10.61
C GLY A 156 8.89 -2.29 -11.15
N CYS A 157 9.09 -2.70 -12.41
CA CYS A 157 8.36 -3.83 -13.00
C CYS A 157 8.90 -5.20 -12.60
N ILE A 158 10.17 -5.28 -12.19
CA ILE A 158 10.85 -6.51 -11.76
C ILE A 158 10.56 -6.74 -10.27
#